data_AF-A0A1Q4X1U6-F1
#
_entry.id   AF-A0A1Q4X1U6-F1
#
_cell.length_a   1.000
_cell.length_b   1.000
_cell.length_c   1.000
_cell.angle_alpha   90.00
_cell.angle_beta   90.00
_cell.angle_gamma   90.00
#
_symmetry.space_group_name_H-M   'P 1'
#
loop_
_entity.id
_entity.type
_entity.pdbx_description
1 polymer ?
#
loop_
_entity_poly.entity_id
_entity_poly.type
_entity_poly.pdbx_seq_one_letter_code
_entity_poly.pdbx_strand_id
1 'polypeptide(L)'
;MADGVTRSLGSPAHVRPPGKSGAKIGRRYPDPCPTEENECWSRGVFLVVLAVGAVTVSSTAAAPAELVTRQHQGHSLELDGDSLTWDRMVEVLEADRVTVRLGLKSRQAMIATRQGAEEALAAGQRVYGWNQALGPLKDQPLPEADRVEFQRRVLRSHAAGVGPALSDRVARLALVLRANTMARGAMGVRPEIVDRMLELVNAGVTPRMPEIGSLGTGDLQPMAAAGLVLTGEPAPARFEGREGPAPEVLAAAGLEPAFQLKQGEALPLISGSSVVAARYVDAVVRAERLLDTYDGAFALFLEATRAEQGAFDARTHDERRIPAEVEAARVTRR
;
A
#
# COMPACT_ATOMS: atom_id res chain seq x y z
N MET A 1 -45.75 19.60 -62.55
CA MET A 1 -44.30 19.62 -62.82
C MET A 1 -43.64 19.43 -61.45
N ALA A 2 -43.43 18.20 -60.96
CA ALA A 2 -42.43 17.20 -61.38
C ALA A 2 -41.02 17.83 -61.32
N ASP A 3 -40.05 17.43 -60.51
CA ASP A 3 -39.61 16.10 -60.02
C ASP A 3 -39.00 16.22 -58.59
N GLY A 4 -39.06 15.25 -57.67
CA GLY A 4 -38.33 13.96 -57.67
C GLY A 4 -36.89 14.20 -57.18
N VAL A 5 -36.42 13.73 -56.01
CA VAL A 5 -36.06 12.33 -55.72
C VAL A 5 -35.95 12.11 -54.20
N THR A 6 -36.67 11.12 -53.71
CA THR A 6 -36.55 10.47 -52.39
C THR A 6 -35.34 9.53 -52.33
N ARG A 7 -34.56 9.54 -51.25
CA ARG A 7 -33.66 8.42 -50.89
C ARG A 7 -34.09 7.78 -49.58
N SER A 8 -34.36 6.49 -49.68
CA SER A 8 -34.80 5.56 -48.65
C SER A 8 -33.71 5.23 -47.63
N LEU A 9 -34.13 5.10 -46.38
CA LEU A 9 -33.40 4.49 -45.27
C LEU A 9 -33.10 3.01 -45.57
N GLY A 10 -31.83 2.63 -45.50
CA GLY A 10 -31.35 1.24 -45.52
C GLY A 10 -30.77 0.87 -44.16
N SER A 11 -31.30 -0.21 -43.56
CA SER A 11 -30.90 -0.79 -42.28
C SER A 11 -29.47 -1.37 -42.34
N PRO A 12 -28.58 -1.19 -41.34
CA PRO A 12 -27.31 -1.89 -41.32
C PRO A 12 -27.50 -3.33 -40.82
N ALA A 13 -27.16 -4.27 -41.69
CA ALA A 13 -27.19 -5.70 -41.45
C ALA A 13 -26.29 -6.15 -40.30
N HIS A 14 -26.75 -7.18 -39.58
CA HIS A 14 -25.97 -7.97 -38.63
C HIS A 14 -24.68 -8.51 -39.25
N VAL A 15 -23.54 -8.07 -38.74
CA VAL A 15 -22.24 -8.70 -39.00
C VAL A 15 -22.07 -9.86 -38.01
N ARG A 16 -22.10 -11.09 -38.52
CA ARG A 16 -21.68 -12.29 -37.77
C ARG A 16 -20.17 -12.26 -37.52
N PRO A 17 -19.67 -12.72 -36.36
CA PRO A 17 -18.23 -12.85 -36.14
C PRO A 17 -17.67 -13.98 -37.00
N PRO A 18 -16.46 -13.84 -37.60
CA PRO A 18 -15.83 -14.92 -38.34
C PRO A 18 -15.35 -16.02 -37.39
N GLY A 19 -15.54 -17.26 -37.82
CA GLY A 19 -15.19 -18.47 -37.09
C GLY A 19 -13.69 -18.65 -36.86
N LYS A 20 -13.39 -19.42 -35.81
CA LYS A 20 -12.05 -19.83 -35.41
C LYS A 20 -11.38 -20.65 -36.53
N SER A 21 -10.40 -20.06 -37.23
CA SER A 21 -9.41 -20.82 -38.00
C SER A 21 -8.08 -20.80 -37.24
N GLY A 22 -7.62 -21.97 -36.80
CA GLY A 22 -6.35 -22.14 -36.13
C GLY A 22 -5.18 -21.84 -37.08
N ALA A 23 -4.46 -20.76 -36.78
CA ALA A 23 -3.12 -20.53 -37.30
C ALA A 23 -2.14 -20.57 -36.11
N LYS A 24 -1.32 -21.62 -36.05
CA LYS A 24 -0.23 -21.74 -35.08
C LYS A 24 0.83 -20.70 -35.42
N ILE A 25 0.86 -19.60 -34.67
CA ILE A 25 1.99 -18.65 -34.69
C ILE A 25 3.04 -19.23 -33.74
N GLY A 26 4.06 -19.86 -34.31
CA GLY A 26 5.23 -20.33 -33.57
C GLY A 26 6.05 -19.14 -33.07
N ARG A 27 5.89 -18.77 -31.80
CA ARG A 27 6.88 -17.96 -31.10
C ARG A 27 8.00 -18.88 -30.63
N ARG A 28 9.17 -18.80 -31.26
CA ARG A 28 10.42 -19.28 -30.65
C ARG A 28 10.69 -18.40 -29.43
N TYR A 29 10.49 -18.95 -28.25
CA TYR A 29 11.16 -18.44 -27.05
C TYR A 29 12.65 -18.79 -27.17
N PRO A 30 13.60 -17.91 -26.81
CA PRO A 30 14.96 -18.34 -26.60
C PRO A 30 14.99 -19.35 -25.45
N ASP A 31 15.80 -20.40 -25.60
CA ASP A 31 15.95 -21.46 -24.61
C ASP A 31 16.36 -20.89 -23.24
N PRO A 32 15.89 -21.49 -22.12
CA PRO A 32 16.35 -21.11 -20.80
C PRO A 32 17.85 -21.39 -20.67
N CYS A 33 18.57 -20.42 -20.12
CA CYS A 33 19.98 -20.55 -19.77
C CYS A 33 20.18 -21.78 -18.85
N PRO A 34 21.14 -22.69 -19.14
CA PRO A 34 21.40 -23.82 -18.27
C PRO A 34 21.93 -23.33 -16.93
N THR A 35 21.32 -23.82 -15.86
CA THR A 35 21.81 -23.67 -14.50
C THR A 35 23.14 -24.41 -14.34
N GLU A 36 24.24 -23.67 -14.27
CA GLU A 36 25.40 -23.94 -13.41
C GLU A 36 26.36 -22.74 -13.51
N GLU A 37 26.96 -22.38 -12.37
CA GLU A 37 27.98 -21.33 -12.16
C GLU A 37 27.51 -19.90 -11.82
N ASN A 38 27.57 -19.63 -10.51
CA ASN A 38 27.48 -18.35 -9.80
C ASN A 38 28.63 -17.37 -10.12
N GLU A 39 28.85 -16.98 -11.37
CA GLU A 39 29.89 -16.00 -11.70
C GLU A 39 29.48 -15.05 -12.83
N CYS A 40 28.62 -14.06 -12.56
CA CYS A 40 28.43 -12.96 -13.54
C CYS A 40 28.05 -11.58 -12.98
N TRP A 41 27.98 -11.38 -11.65
CA TRP A 41 27.67 -10.06 -11.06
C TRP A 41 28.63 -9.59 -9.96
N SER A 42 29.81 -10.20 -9.81
CA SER A 42 30.74 -9.91 -8.71
C SER A 42 32.08 -9.28 -9.10
N ARG A 43 32.25 -8.75 -10.33
CA ARG A 43 33.51 -8.09 -10.73
C ARG A 43 33.29 -6.65 -11.17
N GLY A 44 33.17 -5.78 -10.16
CA GLY A 44 33.16 -4.33 -10.30
C GLY A 44 33.37 -3.61 -8.97
N VAL A 45 34.14 -4.19 -8.04
CA VAL A 45 34.60 -3.47 -6.84
C VAL A 45 35.78 -2.61 -7.28
N PHE A 46 35.53 -1.32 -7.51
CA PHE A 46 36.61 -0.32 -7.55
C PHE A 46 37.13 -0.17 -6.11
N LEU A 47 38.22 -0.89 -5.81
CA LEU A 47 38.96 -0.75 -4.57
C LEU A 47 39.77 0.56 -4.65
N VAL A 48 39.22 1.66 -4.16
CA VAL A 48 40.02 2.85 -3.87
C VAL A 48 40.81 2.56 -2.60
N VAL A 49 42.10 2.25 -2.76
CA VAL A 49 43.05 2.15 -1.65
C VAL A 49 43.32 3.56 -1.13
N LEU A 50 42.63 3.95 -0.05
CA LEU A 50 43.05 5.09 0.77
C LEU A 50 44.17 4.61 1.69
N ALA A 51 45.39 5.08 1.42
CA ALA A 51 46.50 4.96 2.35
C ALA A 51 46.20 5.78 3.62
N VAL A 52 45.84 5.09 4.70
CA VAL A 52 45.68 5.71 6.02
C VAL A 52 47.07 5.93 6.61
N GLY A 53 47.64 7.12 6.37
CA GLY A 53 48.68 7.66 7.23
C GLY A 53 48.03 8.11 8.54
N ALA A 54 48.54 7.64 9.67
CA ALA A 54 48.09 8.07 10.99
C ALA A 54 48.41 9.55 11.20
N VAL A 55 47.44 10.42 10.94
CA VAL A 55 47.44 11.81 11.41
C VAL A 55 46.62 11.84 12.68
N THR A 56 47.29 12.04 13.82
CA THR A 56 46.65 12.37 15.09
C THR A 56 46.12 13.80 15.01
N VAL A 57 44.86 13.96 14.59
CA VAL A 57 44.16 15.22 14.70
C VAL A 57 43.63 15.34 16.14
N SER A 58 44.21 16.26 16.90
CA SER A 58 43.68 16.67 18.20
C SER A 58 42.34 17.37 17.99
N SER A 59 41.25 16.72 18.39
CA SER A 59 39.90 17.27 18.33
C SER A 59 39.70 18.29 19.45
N THR A 60 39.70 19.57 19.10
CA THR A 60 39.15 20.65 19.92
C THR A 60 38.30 21.57 19.06
N ALA A 61 37.10 21.08 18.69
CA ALA A 61 35.99 21.94 18.26
C ALA A 61 34.69 21.11 18.30
N ALA A 62 33.98 21.19 19.42
CA ALA A 62 32.62 20.70 19.50
C ALA A 62 31.71 21.67 18.72
N ALA A 63 31.29 21.28 17.51
CA ALA A 63 30.14 21.89 16.86
C ALA A 63 28.87 21.42 17.59
N PRO A 64 27.87 22.29 17.83
CA PRO A 64 26.65 21.88 18.49
C PRO A 64 25.84 21.04 17.51
N ALA A 65 25.91 19.72 17.67
CA ALA A 65 24.89 18.82 17.13
C ALA A 65 23.63 19.04 17.98
N GLU A 66 22.80 20.01 17.61
CA GLU A 66 21.38 19.96 17.95
C GLU A 66 20.78 18.76 17.21
N LEU A 67 20.98 17.57 17.78
CA LEU A 67 20.06 16.47 17.63
C LEU A 67 18.72 17.00 18.11
N VAL A 68 17.90 17.48 17.16
CA VAL A 68 16.47 17.69 17.35
C VAL A 68 15.91 16.34 17.77
N THR A 69 15.92 16.12 19.07
CA THR A 69 15.11 15.10 19.73
C THR A 69 13.69 15.56 19.47
N ARG A 70 13.10 15.06 18.38
CA ARG A 70 11.65 15.16 18.17
C ARG A 70 11.03 14.52 19.40
N GLN A 71 10.54 15.35 20.31
CA GLN A 71 9.75 14.88 21.43
C GLN A 71 8.59 14.08 20.84
N HIS A 72 8.49 12.81 21.23
CA HIS A 72 7.34 11.96 20.92
C HIS A 72 6.11 12.56 21.64
N GLN A 73 5.52 13.61 21.07
CA GLN A 73 4.15 13.97 21.37
C GLN A 73 3.31 12.80 20.87
N GLY A 74 2.56 12.14 21.76
CA GLY A 74 1.71 11.01 21.38
C GLY A 74 0.85 11.38 20.18
N HIS A 75 1.18 10.81 19.02
CA HIS A 75 0.55 11.14 17.75
C HIS A 75 -0.85 10.52 17.74
N SER A 76 -1.83 11.27 18.24
CA SER A 76 -3.24 10.89 18.16
C SER A 76 -3.81 11.31 16.81
N LEU A 77 -4.20 10.33 16.00
CA LEU A 77 -4.80 10.50 14.68
C LEU A 77 -6.27 10.04 14.73
N GLU A 78 -7.20 10.96 14.49
CA GLU A 78 -8.60 10.63 14.27
C GLU A 78 -8.82 10.35 12.78
N LEU A 79 -9.42 9.20 12.47
CA LEU A 79 -9.77 8.83 11.10
C LEU A 79 -11.23 9.20 10.83
N ASP A 80 -11.44 10.05 9.83
CA ASP A 80 -12.77 10.45 9.37
C ASP A 80 -13.10 9.94 7.96
N GLY A 81 -12.09 9.45 7.24
CA GLY A 81 -12.16 8.98 5.87
C GLY A 81 -11.74 10.00 4.82
N ASP A 82 -11.58 11.27 5.16
CA ASP A 82 -11.40 12.36 4.21
C ASP A 82 -10.18 13.24 4.51
N SER A 83 -9.78 13.40 5.77
CA SER A 83 -8.79 14.41 6.18
C SER A 83 -7.36 13.90 6.34
N LEU A 84 -7.06 12.65 5.96
CA LEU A 84 -5.72 12.08 6.10
C LEU A 84 -4.76 12.70 5.07
N THR A 85 -3.82 13.52 5.53
CA THR A 85 -2.87 14.25 4.67
C THR A 85 -1.58 13.47 4.41
N TRP A 86 -0.78 13.94 3.45
CA TRP A 86 0.57 13.45 3.18
C TRP A 86 1.44 13.39 4.44
N ASP A 87 1.58 14.50 5.15
CA ASP A 87 2.42 14.60 6.35
C ASP A 87 1.99 13.59 7.42
N ARG A 88 0.68 13.40 7.61
CA ARG A 88 0.16 12.40 8.55
C ARG A 88 0.45 10.96 8.12
N MET A 89 0.43 10.66 6.81
CA MET A 89 0.83 9.34 6.32
C MET A 89 2.33 9.09 6.56
N VAL A 90 3.18 10.09 6.32
CA VAL A 90 4.63 10.02 6.61
C VAL A 90 4.87 9.85 8.11
N GLU A 91 4.14 10.58 8.97
CA GLU A 91 4.20 10.40 10.42
C GLU A 91 3.88 8.97 10.84
N VAL A 92 2.79 8.38 10.34
CA VAL A 92 2.41 6.98 10.64
C VAL A 92 3.47 5.98 10.15
N LEU A 93 4.06 6.24 8.99
CA LEU A 93 5.10 5.40 8.42
C LEU A 93 6.38 5.41 9.27
N GLU A 94 6.81 6.59 9.72
CA GLU A 94 8.09 6.75 10.42
C GLU A 94 7.99 6.57 11.95
N ALA A 95 6.80 6.57 12.53
CA ALA A 95 6.61 6.38 13.97
C ALA A 95 6.88 4.93 14.41
N ASP A 96 7.43 4.76 15.62
CA ASP A 96 7.51 3.42 16.26
C ASP A 96 6.12 2.94 16.70
N ARG A 97 5.32 3.87 17.24
CA ARG A 97 3.92 3.66 17.65
C ARG A 97 3.07 4.87 17.27
N VAL A 98 1.81 4.62 16.95
CA VAL A 98 0.81 5.64 16.67
C VAL A 98 -0.47 5.33 17.44
N THR A 99 -1.18 6.37 17.88
CA THR A 99 -2.51 6.21 18.48
C THR A 99 -3.55 6.66 17.47
N VAL A 100 -4.35 5.72 16.97
CA VAL A 100 -5.39 5.96 15.98
C VAL A 100 -6.76 5.67 16.56
N ARG A 101 -7.76 6.47 16.22
CA ARG A 101 -9.16 6.25 16.61
C ARG A 101 -10.13 6.61 15.49
N LEU A 102 -11.29 5.95 15.47
CA LEU A 102 -12.37 6.27 14.55
C LEU A 102 -13.13 7.53 15.02
N GLY A 103 -13.36 8.48 14.11
CA GLY A 103 -14.15 9.67 14.39
C GLY A 103 -15.63 9.37 14.64
N LEU A 104 -16.26 10.13 15.53
CA LEU A 104 -17.66 9.89 15.93
C LEU A 104 -18.65 10.03 14.77
N LYS A 105 -18.44 11.03 13.90
CA LYS A 105 -19.28 11.24 12.70
C LYS A 105 -19.17 10.06 11.74
N SER A 106 -17.96 9.60 11.49
CA SER A 106 -17.67 8.44 10.65
C SER A 106 -18.27 7.16 11.20
N ARG A 107 -18.18 6.95 12.52
CA ARG A 107 -18.88 5.85 13.20
C ARG A 107 -20.39 5.89 12.94
N GLN A 108 -21.03 7.05 13.09
CA GLN A 108 -22.47 7.22 12.86
C GLN A 108 -22.83 6.94 11.39
N ALA A 109 -22.02 7.44 10.44
CA ALA A 109 -22.23 7.18 9.01
C ALA A 109 -22.10 5.68 8.68
N MET A 110 -21.12 4.98 9.25
CA MET A 110 -20.96 3.54 9.08
C MET A 110 -22.17 2.76 9.60
N ILE A 111 -22.68 3.12 10.78
CA ILE A 111 -23.89 2.50 11.35
C ILE A 111 -25.09 2.69 10.43
N ALA A 112 -25.33 3.92 9.95
CA ALA A 112 -26.45 4.21 9.06
C ALA A 112 -26.35 3.44 7.72
N THR A 113 -25.17 3.41 7.10
CA THR A 113 -24.98 2.66 5.86
C THR A 113 -25.10 1.15 6.07
N ARG A 114 -24.63 0.63 7.22
CA ARG A 114 -24.81 -0.78 7.57
C ARG A 114 -26.30 -1.13 7.66
N GLN A 115 -27.09 -0.29 8.35
CA GLN A 115 -28.54 -0.48 8.47
C GLN A 115 -29.22 -0.48 7.09
N GLY A 116 -28.93 0.51 6.24
CA GLY A 116 -29.49 0.57 4.89
C GLY A 116 -29.10 -0.64 4.01
N ALA A 117 -27.88 -1.16 4.15
CA ALA A 117 -27.46 -2.36 3.44
C ALA A 117 -28.18 -3.63 3.94
N GLU A 118 -28.49 -3.73 5.23
CA GLU A 118 -29.29 -4.82 5.80
C GLU A 118 -30.76 -4.74 5.37
N GLU A 119 -31.34 -3.54 5.33
CA GLU A 119 -32.70 -3.31 4.80
C GLU A 119 -32.80 -3.69 3.32
N ALA A 120 -31.82 -3.28 2.51
CA ALA A 120 -31.73 -3.66 1.10
C ALA A 120 -31.70 -5.18 0.90
N LEU A 121 -30.95 -5.89 1.74
CA LEU A 121 -30.89 -7.35 1.72
C LEU A 121 -32.19 -8.01 2.14
N ALA A 122 -32.85 -7.48 3.17
CA ALA A 122 -34.17 -7.95 3.61
C ALA A 122 -35.23 -7.73 2.52
N ALA A 123 -35.11 -6.66 1.74
CA ALA A 123 -35.94 -6.38 0.57
C ALA A 123 -35.63 -7.28 -0.66
N GLY A 124 -34.72 -8.25 -0.53
CA GLY A 124 -34.39 -9.21 -1.58
C GLY A 124 -33.39 -8.72 -2.62
N GLN A 125 -32.71 -7.59 -2.39
CA GLN A 125 -31.67 -7.13 -3.31
C GLN A 125 -30.49 -8.10 -3.34
N ARG A 126 -29.94 -8.30 -4.54
CA ARG A 126 -28.74 -9.12 -4.75
C ARG A 126 -27.50 -8.26 -4.57
N VAL A 127 -26.68 -8.59 -3.58
CA VAL A 127 -25.50 -7.82 -3.19
C VAL A 127 -24.25 -8.72 -3.19
N TYR A 128 -23.30 -8.37 -4.04
CA TYR A 128 -22.02 -9.06 -4.23
C TYR A 128 -21.20 -9.10 -2.94
N GLY A 129 -20.77 -10.29 -2.52
CA GLY A 129 -20.00 -10.51 -1.28
C GLY A 129 -20.82 -10.56 0.01
N TRP A 130 -22.12 -10.26 -0.06
CA TRP A 130 -23.05 -10.33 1.07
C TRP A 130 -23.97 -11.56 0.96
N ASN A 131 -24.84 -11.57 -0.05
CA ASN A 131 -25.74 -12.69 -0.34
C ASN A 131 -25.47 -13.34 -1.72
N GLN A 132 -24.50 -12.81 -2.49
CA GLN A 132 -23.95 -13.46 -3.67
C GLN A 132 -22.47 -13.78 -3.44
N ALA A 133 -21.97 -14.85 -4.07
CA ALA A 133 -20.55 -15.21 -4.00
C ALA A 133 -19.64 -14.22 -4.74
N LEU A 134 -18.33 -14.52 -4.78
CA LEU A 134 -17.31 -13.64 -5.37
C LEU A 134 -16.78 -14.16 -6.72
N GLY A 135 -16.19 -13.26 -7.51
CA GLY A 135 -15.42 -13.57 -8.71
C GLY A 135 -16.24 -14.29 -9.79
N PRO A 136 -15.74 -15.40 -10.35
CA PRO A 136 -16.48 -16.20 -11.33
C PRO A 136 -17.83 -16.72 -10.83
N LEU A 137 -18.04 -16.77 -9.51
CA LEU A 137 -19.28 -17.24 -8.88
C LEU A 137 -20.21 -16.08 -8.48
N LYS A 138 -19.96 -14.85 -8.95
CA LYS A 138 -20.73 -13.65 -8.57
C LYS A 138 -22.26 -13.75 -8.72
N ASP A 139 -22.73 -14.63 -9.59
CA ASP A 139 -24.16 -14.82 -9.86
C ASP A 139 -24.80 -15.94 -9.02
N GLN A 140 -24.01 -16.63 -8.19
CA GLN A 140 -24.47 -17.70 -7.29
C GLN A 140 -24.93 -17.12 -5.94
N PRO A 141 -26.18 -17.38 -5.52
CA PRO A 141 -26.67 -16.94 -4.22
C PRO A 141 -26.04 -17.75 -3.07
N LEU A 142 -25.84 -17.10 -1.94
CA LEU A 142 -25.36 -17.70 -0.70
C LEU A 142 -26.54 -18.00 0.23
N PRO A 143 -26.70 -19.26 0.69
CA PRO A 143 -27.64 -19.60 1.76
C PRO A 143 -27.38 -18.73 2.99
N GLU A 144 -28.44 -18.27 3.66
CA GLU A 144 -28.32 -17.36 4.80
C GLU A 144 -27.43 -17.92 5.93
N ALA A 145 -27.58 -19.21 6.23
CA ALA A 145 -26.78 -19.92 7.22
C ALA A 145 -25.27 -19.94 6.90
N ASP A 146 -24.90 -19.80 5.62
CA ASP A 146 -23.51 -19.86 5.17
C ASP A 146 -22.84 -18.48 5.09
N ARG A 147 -23.60 -17.37 5.14
CA ARG A 147 -23.06 -16.03 4.81
C ARG A 147 -21.96 -15.53 5.75
N VAL A 148 -22.02 -15.91 7.03
CA VAL A 148 -20.99 -15.59 8.03
C VAL A 148 -19.73 -16.41 7.79
N GLU A 149 -19.88 -17.72 7.68
CA GLU A 149 -18.79 -18.66 7.40
C GLU A 149 -18.14 -18.37 6.03
N PHE A 150 -18.91 -17.89 5.05
CA PHE A 150 -18.41 -17.45 3.75
C PHE A 150 -17.36 -16.34 3.88
N GLN A 151 -17.55 -15.37 4.79
CA GLN A 151 -16.57 -14.29 5.00
C GLN A 151 -15.21 -14.85 5.43
N ARG A 152 -15.26 -15.84 6.33
CA ARG A 152 -14.08 -16.54 6.82
C ARG A 152 -13.37 -17.32 5.70
N ARG A 153 -14.14 -17.99 4.84
CA ARG A 153 -13.63 -18.68 3.65
C ARG A 153 -13.01 -17.72 2.63
N VAL A 154 -13.56 -16.53 2.47
CA VAL A 154 -12.99 -15.48 1.60
C VAL A 154 -11.59 -15.10 2.08
N LEU A 155 -11.39 -14.85 3.38
CA LEU A 155 -10.06 -14.55 3.89
C LEU A 155 -9.07 -15.70 3.62
N ARG A 156 -9.45 -16.94 3.94
CA ARG A 156 -8.59 -18.11 3.72
C ARG A 156 -8.22 -18.31 2.25
N SER A 157 -9.18 -18.20 1.33
CA SER A 157 -8.93 -18.44 -0.10
C SER A 157 -8.12 -17.33 -0.76
N HIS A 158 -8.19 -16.11 -0.24
CA HIS A 158 -7.47 -14.96 -0.80
C HIS A 158 -6.11 -14.75 -0.15
N ALA A 159 -5.83 -15.30 1.04
CA ALA A 159 -4.50 -15.26 1.68
C ALA A 159 -3.47 -16.18 0.99
N ALA A 160 -3.30 -16.00 -0.32
CA ALA A 160 -2.43 -16.79 -1.20
C ALA A 160 -1.20 -15.98 -1.67
N GLY A 161 -0.86 -14.90 -0.97
CA GLY A 161 0.35 -14.12 -1.23
C GLY A 161 1.62 -14.90 -0.87
N VAL A 162 2.72 -14.61 -1.55
CA VAL A 162 4.00 -15.33 -1.40
C VAL A 162 5.17 -14.37 -1.21
N GLY A 163 6.34 -14.95 -0.91
CA GLY A 163 7.59 -14.21 -0.79
C GLY A 163 7.82 -13.57 0.58
N PRO A 164 8.73 -12.57 0.64
CA PRO A 164 9.01 -11.85 1.89
C PRO A 164 7.76 -11.10 2.37
N ALA A 165 7.75 -10.75 3.65
CA ALA A 165 6.73 -9.89 4.21
C ALA A 165 7.04 -8.43 3.88
N LEU A 166 5.99 -7.61 3.74
CA LEU A 166 6.10 -6.16 3.78
C LEU A 166 6.78 -5.74 5.09
N SER A 167 7.52 -4.63 5.06
CA SER A 167 8.04 -4.02 6.28
C SER A 167 6.90 -3.62 7.23
N ASP A 168 7.17 -3.67 8.54
CA ASP A 168 6.16 -3.38 9.56
C ASP A 168 5.54 -1.99 9.40
N ARG A 169 6.35 -1.00 9.00
CA ARG A 169 5.87 0.36 8.74
C ARG A 169 4.88 0.45 7.58
N VAL A 170 5.13 -0.29 6.49
CA VAL A 170 4.22 -0.33 5.33
C VAL A 170 2.94 -1.07 5.70
N ALA A 171 3.03 -2.20 6.39
CA ALA A 171 1.87 -2.96 6.84
C ALA A 171 0.98 -2.13 7.79
N ARG A 172 1.59 -1.41 8.75
CA ARG A 172 0.89 -0.50 9.65
C ARG A 172 0.18 0.63 8.89
N LEU A 173 0.88 1.31 7.98
CA LEU A 173 0.27 2.36 7.16
C LEU A 173 -0.87 1.78 6.29
N ALA A 174 -0.71 0.60 5.71
CA ALA A 174 -1.77 -0.06 4.93
C ALA A 174 -3.04 -0.32 5.76
N LEU A 175 -2.90 -0.76 7.02
CA LEU A 175 -4.03 -0.91 7.94
C LEU A 175 -4.72 0.43 8.24
N VAL A 176 -3.94 1.49 8.50
CA VAL A 176 -4.47 2.84 8.74
C VAL A 176 -5.21 3.38 7.50
N LEU A 177 -4.65 3.22 6.31
CA LEU A 177 -5.28 3.63 5.05
C LEU A 177 -6.57 2.85 4.79
N ARG A 178 -6.58 1.54 5.06
CA ARG A 178 -7.77 0.70 4.93
C ARG A 178 -8.87 1.16 5.90
N ALA A 179 -8.52 1.34 7.16
CA ALA A 179 -9.42 1.82 8.20
C ALA A 179 -9.99 3.20 7.85
N ASN A 180 -9.16 4.12 7.39
CA ASN A 180 -9.59 5.45 6.95
C ASN A 180 -10.57 5.36 5.77
N THR A 181 -10.27 4.54 4.76
CA THR A 181 -11.19 4.37 3.62
C THR A 181 -12.55 3.80 4.06
N MET A 182 -12.58 2.90 5.05
CA MET A 182 -13.81 2.37 5.63
C MET A 182 -14.55 3.40 6.49
N ALA A 183 -13.84 4.32 7.14
CA ALA A 183 -14.39 5.42 7.94
C ALA A 183 -15.25 6.40 7.12
N ARG A 184 -15.09 6.46 5.79
CA ARG A 184 -16.02 7.21 4.92
C ARG A 184 -17.47 6.73 5.02
N GLY A 185 -17.69 5.53 5.57
CA GLY A 185 -19.04 5.03 5.84
C GLY A 185 -19.79 4.51 4.62
N ALA A 186 -19.15 4.32 3.47
CA ALA A 186 -19.84 3.94 2.22
C ALA A 186 -19.90 2.41 1.96
N MET A 187 -19.32 1.58 2.82
CA MET A 187 -19.06 0.16 2.52
C MET A 187 -20.01 -0.85 3.16
N GLY A 188 -20.96 -0.38 3.98
CA GLY A 188 -21.92 -1.23 4.69
C GLY A 188 -21.31 -2.21 5.70
N VAL A 189 -20.11 -1.90 6.21
CA VAL A 189 -19.48 -2.65 7.30
C VAL A 189 -19.80 -2.00 8.64
N ARG A 190 -19.78 -2.79 9.72
CA ARG A 190 -19.97 -2.24 11.05
C ARG A 190 -18.71 -1.50 11.52
N PRO A 191 -18.79 -0.47 12.38
CA PRO A 191 -17.61 0.24 12.88
C PRO A 191 -16.62 -0.64 13.66
N GLU A 192 -17.08 -1.73 14.24
CA GLU A 192 -16.28 -2.65 15.06
C GLU A 192 -15.12 -3.29 14.28
N ILE A 193 -15.27 -3.50 12.96
CA ILE A 193 -14.15 -4.01 12.15
C ILE A 193 -13.04 -2.95 12.01
N VAL A 194 -13.41 -1.67 11.97
CA VAL A 194 -12.47 -0.55 11.96
C VAL A 194 -11.81 -0.44 13.32
N ASP A 195 -12.60 -0.45 14.40
CA ASP A 195 -12.05 -0.46 15.76
C ASP A 195 -11.05 -1.60 15.95
N ARG A 196 -11.38 -2.80 15.47
CA ARG A 196 -10.49 -3.95 15.52
C ARG A 196 -9.19 -3.78 14.73
N MET A 197 -9.23 -3.16 13.55
CA MET A 197 -8.00 -2.81 12.82
C MET A 197 -7.16 -1.80 13.60
N LEU A 198 -7.81 -0.81 14.22
CA LEU A 198 -7.13 0.23 14.99
C LEU A 198 -6.55 -0.31 16.31
N GLU A 199 -7.20 -1.31 16.94
CA GLU A 199 -6.65 -2.06 18.08
C GLU A 199 -5.29 -2.69 17.75
N LEU A 200 -5.18 -3.37 16.59
CA LEU A 200 -3.91 -3.93 16.12
C LEU A 200 -2.84 -2.85 15.99
N VAL A 201 -3.17 -1.75 15.30
CA VAL A 201 -2.24 -0.63 15.07
C VAL A 201 -1.80 0.00 16.40
N ASN A 202 -2.74 0.27 17.31
CA ASN A 202 -2.49 0.89 18.61
C ASN A 202 -1.66 -0.01 19.53
N ALA A 203 -1.90 -1.31 19.50
CA ALA A 203 -1.12 -2.28 20.23
C ALA A 203 0.28 -2.48 19.62
N GLY A 204 0.49 -2.12 18.35
CA GLY A 204 1.73 -2.42 17.64
C GLY A 204 1.80 -3.87 17.15
N VAL A 205 0.65 -4.53 16.99
CA VAL A 205 0.55 -5.85 16.36
C VAL A 205 0.55 -5.66 14.85
N THR A 206 1.51 -6.28 14.17
CA THR A 206 1.67 -6.16 12.73
C THR A 206 1.44 -7.52 12.05
N PRO A 207 0.39 -7.67 11.23
CA PRO A 207 0.20 -8.88 10.44
C PRO A 207 1.33 -9.11 9.45
N ARG A 208 1.76 -10.36 9.26
CA ARG A 208 2.73 -10.71 8.21
C ARG A 208 2.02 -10.70 6.85
N MET A 209 2.08 -9.57 6.16
CA MET A 209 1.49 -9.38 4.82
C MET A 209 2.54 -9.71 3.73
N PRO A 210 2.33 -10.72 2.86
CA PRO A 210 3.29 -11.03 1.79
C PRO A 210 3.41 -9.92 0.75
N GLU A 211 4.63 -9.67 0.25
CA GLU A 211 4.88 -8.62 -0.75
C GLU A 211 4.35 -8.96 -2.15
N ILE A 212 4.30 -10.25 -2.51
CA ILE A 212 3.94 -10.71 -3.85
C ILE A 212 2.54 -11.31 -3.84
N GLY A 213 1.68 -10.84 -4.75
CA GLY A 213 0.36 -11.42 -5.00
C GLY A 213 -0.69 -10.39 -5.42
N SER A 214 -0.61 -9.17 -4.89
CA SER A 214 -1.52 -8.08 -5.27
C SER A 214 -1.35 -7.68 -6.73
N LEU A 215 -2.47 -7.35 -7.38
CA LEU A 215 -2.51 -6.74 -8.72
C LEU A 215 -2.62 -5.20 -8.66
N GLY A 216 -2.65 -4.61 -7.47
CA GLY A 216 -2.77 -3.15 -7.24
C GLY A 216 -4.19 -2.58 -7.43
N THR A 217 -5.08 -3.28 -8.12
CA THR A 217 -6.52 -2.93 -8.28
C THR A 217 -7.42 -3.52 -7.19
N GLY A 218 -6.79 -4.17 -6.22
CA GLY A 218 -7.36 -4.81 -5.05
C GLY A 218 -6.25 -5.60 -4.38
N ASP A 219 -5.77 -5.11 -3.23
CA ASP A 219 -4.68 -5.71 -2.46
C ASP A 219 -5.16 -6.96 -1.69
N LEU A 220 -5.91 -7.82 -2.38
CA LEU A 220 -6.68 -8.92 -1.82
C LEU A 220 -5.79 -9.86 -1.00
N GLN A 221 -4.65 -10.26 -1.54
CA GLN A 221 -3.76 -11.24 -0.91
C GLN A 221 -3.11 -10.74 0.38
N PRO A 222 -2.37 -9.61 0.38
CA PRO A 222 -1.77 -9.10 1.61
C PRO A 222 -2.85 -8.67 2.63
N MET A 223 -3.96 -8.09 2.20
CA MET A 223 -5.03 -7.70 3.12
C MET A 223 -5.85 -8.88 3.64
N ALA A 224 -5.95 -9.98 2.89
CA ALA A 224 -6.54 -11.23 3.41
C ALA A 224 -5.64 -11.87 4.47
N ALA A 225 -4.30 -11.84 4.30
CA ALA A 225 -3.38 -12.25 5.35
C ALA A 225 -3.55 -11.38 6.62
N ALA A 226 -3.72 -10.07 6.45
CA ALA A 226 -4.06 -9.17 7.55
C ALA A 226 -5.41 -9.52 8.19
N GLY A 227 -6.41 -9.84 7.38
CA GLY A 227 -7.74 -10.23 7.83
C GLY A 227 -7.74 -11.51 8.66
N LEU A 228 -6.92 -12.50 8.30
CA LEU A 228 -6.78 -13.72 9.11
C LEU A 228 -6.24 -13.40 10.51
N VAL A 229 -5.24 -12.53 10.62
CA VAL A 229 -4.73 -12.05 11.92
C VAL A 229 -5.82 -11.28 12.67
N LEU A 230 -6.53 -10.38 11.99
CA LEU A 230 -7.62 -9.59 12.57
C LEU A 230 -8.71 -10.46 13.21
N THR A 231 -9.10 -11.55 12.54
CA THR A 231 -10.14 -12.46 13.02
C THR A 231 -9.64 -13.50 14.02
N GLY A 232 -8.34 -13.55 14.30
CA GLY A 232 -7.76 -14.54 15.20
C GLY A 232 -7.54 -15.91 14.57
N GLU A 233 -7.53 -16.02 13.25
CA GLU A 233 -7.08 -17.25 12.60
C GLU A 233 -5.57 -17.41 12.81
N PRO A 234 -5.03 -18.66 12.84
CA PRO A 234 -3.61 -18.91 13.11
C PRO A 234 -2.71 -18.51 11.93
N ALA A 235 -2.68 -17.21 11.63
CA ALA A 235 -1.83 -16.57 10.65
C ALA A 235 -0.66 -15.86 11.35
N PRO A 236 0.51 -15.75 10.70
CA PRO A 236 1.67 -15.12 11.28
C PRO A 236 1.46 -13.61 11.51
N ALA A 237 1.79 -13.16 12.71
CA ALA A 237 1.80 -11.77 13.13
C ALA A 237 3.02 -11.48 14.00
N ARG A 238 3.38 -10.21 14.12
CA ARG A 238 4.51 -9.73 14.90
C ARG A 238 4.06 -8.78 15.99
N PHE A 239 4.63 -8.91 17.17
CA PHE A 239 4.44 -8.00 18.30
C PHE A 239 5.74 -7.94 19.10
N GLU A 240 6.20 -6.71 19.41
CA GLU A 240 7.43 -6.44 20.17
C GLU A 240 8.66 -7.21 19.64
N GLY A 241 8.80 -7.25 18.31
CA GLY A 241 9.92 -7.91 17.63
C GLY A 241 9.83 -9.43 17.53
N ARG A 242 8.81 -10.07 18.13
CA ARG A 242 8.58 -11.52 18.05
C ARG A 242 7.49 -11.84 17.05
N GLU A 243 7.70 -12.89 16.27
CA GLU A 243 6.70 -13.42 15.32
C GLU A 243 6.08 -14.70 15.88
N GLY A 244 4.77 -14.86 15.69
CA GLY A 244 4.01 -16.02 16.17
C GLY A 244 2.62 -16.09 15.51
N PRO A 245 1.82 -17.13 15.82
CA PRO A 245 0.45 -17.23 15.32
C PRO A 245 -0.45 -16.19 16.00
N ALA A 246 -1.40 -15.63 15.24
CA ALA A 246 -2.23 -14.51 15.70
C ALA A 246 -2.91 -14.74 17.07
N PRO A 247 -3.50 -15.90 17.41
CA PRO A 247 -4.11 -16.08 18.73
C PRO A 247 -3.16 -15.80 19.90
N GLU A 248 -1.90 -16.25 19.78
CA GLU A 248 -0.87 -16.05 20.81
C GLU A 248 -0.39 -14.59 20.83
N VAL A 249 -0.16 -14.03 19.64
CA VAL A 249 0.31 -12.64 19.48
C VAL A 249 -0.73 -11.64 19.99
N LEU A 250 -2.02 -11.86 19.67
CA LEU A 250 -3.13 -11.03 20.13
C LEU A 250 -3.27 -11.10 21.65
N ALA A 251 -3.22 -12.29 22.23
CA ALA A 251 -3.29 -12.47 23.68
C ALA A 251 -2.10 -11.78 24.38
N ALA A 252 -0.89 -11.92 23.85
CA ALA A 252 0.31 -11.25 24.37
C ALA A 252 0.21 -9.72 24.30
N ALA A 253 -0.48 -9.19 23.29
CA ALA A 253 -0.76 -7.76 23.12
C ALA A 253 -1.95 -7.25 23.95
N GLY A 254 -2.60 -8.11 24.75
CA GLY A 254 -3.78 -7.75 25.54
C GLY A 254 -5.05 -7.55 24.71
N LEU A 255 -5.09 -8.09 23.49
CA LEU A 255 -6.23 -8.00 22.58
C LEU A 255 -7.05 -9.30 22.63
N GLU A 256 -8.37 -9.17 22.41
CA GLU A 256 -9.25 -10.34 22.27
C GLU A 256 -8.73 -11.29 21.17
N PRO A 257 -8.54 -12.59 21.43
CA PRO A 257 -7.93 -13.49 20.45
C PRO A 257 -8.79 -13.80 19.23
N ALA A 258 -10.10 -13.53 19.28
CA ALA A 258 -11.05 -13.87 18.22
C ALA A 258 -11.93 -12.68 17.85
N PHE A 259 -12.22 -12.52 16.56
CA PHE A 259 -13.16 -11.52 16.06
C PHE A 259 -14.00 -12.11 14.92
N GLN A 260 -15.32 -12.17 15.11
CA GLN A 260 -16.24 -12.73 14.12
C GLN A 260 -16.72 -11.66 13.13
N LEU A 261 -16.40 -11.86 11.86
CA LEU A 261 -16.97 -11.09 10.75
C LEU A 261 -18.47 -11.37 10.59
N LYS A 262 -19.23 -10.35 10.18
CA LYS A 262 -20.62 -10.49 9.71
C LYS A 262 -20.66 -10.53 8.19
N GLN A 263 -21.80 -10.97 7.66
CA GLN A 263 -22.03 -10.99 6.21
C GLN A 263 -21.66 -9.65 5.56
N GLY A 264 -20.93 -9.72 4.45
CA GLY A 264 -20.48 -8.55 3.69
C GLY A 264 -19.21 -7.87 4.18
N GLU A 265 -18.54 -8.34 5.23
CA GLU A 265 -17.40 -7.63 5.83
C GLU A 265 -16.02 -8.04 5.26
N ALA A 266 -15.85 -9.26 4.75
CA ALA A 266 -14.55 -9.72 4.25
C ALA A 266 -14.12 -8.98 2.98
N LEU A 267 -15.03 -8.79 2.03
CA LEU A 267 -14.69 -8.14 0.76
C LEU A 267 -14.24 -6.68 0.99
N PRO A 268 -14.97 -5.83 1.73
CA PRO A 268 -14.46 -4.53 2.12
C PRO A 268 -13.11 -4.63 2.82
N LEU A 269 -12.92 -5.53 3.79
CA LEU A 269 -11.64 -5.64 4.49
C LEU A 269 -10.44 -5.83 3.55
N ILE A 270 -10.59 -6.65 2.50
CA ILE A 270 -9.47 -7.04 1.63
C ILE A 270 -9.40 -6.25 0.30
N SER A 271 -10.52 -5.68 -0.14
CA SER A 271 -10.64 -5.05 -1.46
C SER A 271 -10.40 -3.55 -1.40
N GLY A 272 -9.17 -3.15 -1.72
CA GLY A 272 -8.77 -1.76 -1.94
C GLY A 272 -7.29 -1.65 -2.24
N SER A 273 -6.83 -0.44 -2.52
CA SER A 273 -5.43 -0.16 -2.91
C SER A 273 -4.57 0.34 -1.74
N SER A 274 -4.84 -0.14 -0.52
CA SER A 274 -4.23 0.37 0.72
C SER A 274 -2.76 -0.04 0.88
N VAL A 275 -2.38 -1.24 0.42
CA VAL A 275 -0.99 -1.73 0.44
C VAL A 275 -0.18 -1.03 -0.64
N VAL A 276 -0.72 -0.95 -1.87
CA VAL A 276 -0.02 -0.25 -2.96
C VAL A 276 0.17 1.24 -2.63
N ALA A 277 -0.85 1.90 -2.06
CA ALA A 277 -0.73 3.28 -1.59
C ALA A 277 0.33 3.43 -0.48
N ALA A 278 0.34 2.55 0.52
CA ALA A 278 1.35 2.57 1.58
C ALA A 278 2.78 2.37 1.02
N ARG A 279 2.96 1.47 0.04
CA ARG A 279 4.25 1.30 -0.65
C ARG A 279 4.66 2.52 -1.45
N TYR A 280 3.72 3.23 -2.09
CA TYR A 280 4.03 4.46 -2.80
C TYR A 280 4.50 5.56 -1.84
N VAL A 281 3.82 5.74 -0.70
CA VAL A 281 4.27 6.67 0.34
C VAL A 281 5.68 6.30 0.81
N ASP A 282 5.92 5.03 1.11
CA ASP A 282 7.24 4.51 1.50
C ASP A 282 8.33 4.78 0.46
N ALA A 283 8.03 4.53 -0.81
CA ALA A 283 8.96 4.71 -1.92
C ALA A 283 9.33 6.18 -2.11
N VAL A 284 8.36 7.09 -2.03
CA VAL A 284 8.59 8.54 -2.17
C VAL A 284 9.43 9.05 -1.01
N VAL A 285 9.09 8.71 0.25
CA VAL A 285 9.89 9.12 1.42
C VAL A 285 11.35 8.64 1.31
N ARG A 286 11.55 7.42 0.82
CA ARG A 286 12.90 6.88 0.59
C ARG A 286 13.62 7.58 -0.56
N ALA A 287 12.90 7.94 -1.63
CA ALA A 287 13.45 8.67 -2.76
C ALA A 287 13.89 10.08 -2.34
N GLU A 288 13.09 10.78 -1.56
CA GLU A 288 13.43 12.11 -1.00
C GLU A 288 14.72 12.04 -0.17
N ARG A 289 14.82 11.07 0.75
CA ARG A 289 16.05 10.86 1.54
C ARG A 289 17.28 10.55 0.68
N LEU A 290 17.07 9.79 -0.40
CA LEU A 290 18.14 9.46 -1.34
C LEU A 290 18.60 10.69 -2.13
N LEU A 291 17.67 11.57 -2.52
CA LEU A 291 17.97 12.84 -3.18
C LEU A 291 18.79 13.76 -2.26
N ASP A 292 18.40 13.89 -0.99
CA ASP A 292 19.16 14.69 -0.01
C ASP A 292 20.61 14.16 0.13
N THR A 293 20.77 12.83 0.17
CA THR A 293 22.08 12.19 0.25
C THR A 293 22.88 12.38 -1.04
N TYR A 294 22.20 12.29 -2.18
CA TYR A 294 22.79 12.48 -3.50
C TYR A 294 23.33 13.90 -3.66
N ASP A 295 22.57 14.92 -3.25
CA ASP A 295 22.99 16.32 -3.37
C ASP A 295 24.29 16.60 -2.60
N GLY A 296 24.41 16.06 -1.38
CA GLY A 296 25.65 16.16 -0.60
C GLY A 296 26.83 15.42 -1.24
N ALA A 297 26.60 14.20 -1.76
CA ALA A 297 27.63 13.44 -2.45
C ALA A 297 28.06 14.11 -3.77
N PHE A 298 27.11 14.71 -4.48
CA PHE A 298 27.34 15.43 -5.72
C PHE A 298 28.15 16.71 -5.47
N ALA A 299 27.84 17.47 -4.42
CA ALA A 299 28.64 18.62 -4.01
C ALA A 299 30.11 18.23 -3.73
N LEU A 300 30.34 17.16 -2.97
CA LEU A 300 31.70 16.65 -2.70
C LEU A 300 32.42 16.21 -3.99
N PHE A 301 31.71 15.61 -4.94
CA PHE A 301 32.26 15.24 -6.24
C PHE A 301 32.68 16.48 -7.04
N LEU A 302 31.87 17.54 -7.04
CA LEU A 302 32.18 18.80 -7.71
C LEU A 302 33.43 19.45 -7.10
N GLU A 303 33.59 19.42 -5.77
CA GLU A 303 34.80 19.89 -5.11
C GLU A 303 36.04 19.07 -5.51
N ALA A 304 35.93 17.74 -5.43
CA ALA A 304 37.03 16.83 -5.74
C ALA A 304 37.50 16.94 -7.19
N THR A 305 36.58 17.20 -8.11
CA THR A 305 36.87 17.36 -9.54
C THR A 305 37.20 18.79 -9.96
N ARG A 306 37.12 19.76 -9.03
CA ARG A 306 37.28 21.19 -9.30
C ARG A 306 36.33 21.67 -10.41
N ALA A 307 35.07 21.26 -10.31
CA ALA A 307 34.05 21.63 -11.28
C ALA A 307 33.86 23.16 -11.36
N GLU A 308 33.54 23.65 -12.55
CA GLU A 308 33.31 25.07 -12.81
C GLU A 308 32.04 25.55 -12.12
N GLN A 309 32.17 26.47 -11.16
CA GLN A 309 31.04 26.99 -10.39
C GLN A 309 30.06 27.80 -11.25
N GLY A 310 30.55 28.43 -12.33
CA GLY A 310 29.69 29.15 -13.29
C GLY A 310 28.62 28.28 -13.93
N ALA A 311 28.81 26.94 -13.97
CA ALA A 311 27.81 26.01 -14.45
C ALA A 311 26.52 26.00 -13.61
N PHE A 312 26.59 26.48 -12.36
CA PHE A 312 25.48 26.55 -11.43
C PHE A 312 24.93 27.98 -11.25
N ASP A 313 25.27 28.93 -12.12
CA ASP A 313 24.77 30.31 -12.04
C ASP A 313 23.22 30.32 -12.07
N ALA A 314 22.60 30.93 -11.06
CA ALA A 314 21.14 30.97 -10.92
C ALA A 314 20.45 31.52 -12.17
N ARG A 315 21.04 32.52 -12.85
CA ARG A 315 20.47 33.14 -14.05
C ARG A 315 20.32 32.15 -15.20
N THR A 316 21.26 31.22 -15.33
CA THR A 316 21.24 30.19 -16.37
C THR A 316 20.09 29.20 -16.16
N HIS A 317 19.85 28.81 -14.90
CA HIS A 317 18.77 27.88 -14.57
C HIS A 317 17.40 28.57 -14.56
N ASP A 318 17.33 29.82 -14.10
CA ASP A 318 16.10 30.62 -14.10
C ASP A 318 15.56 30.82 -15.53
N GLU A 319 16.44 31.01 -16.52
CA GLU A 319 16.05 31.14 -17.93
C GLU A 319 15.39 29.88 -18.49
N ARG A 320 15.78 28.68 -18.00
CA ARG A 320 15.19 27.40 -18.42
C ARG A 320 13.77 27.19 -17.89
N ARG A 321 13.39 27.89 -16.81
CA ARG A 321 12.05 27.84 -16.19
C ARG A 321 11.60 26.43 -15.79
N ILE A 322 12.54 25.61 -15.34
CA ILE A 322 12.27 24.29 -14.76
C ILE A 322 12.46 24.42 -13.25
N PRO A 323 11.38 24.51 -12.44
CA PRO A 323 11.50 24.79 -11.00
C PRO A 323 12.38 23.78 -10.25
N ALA A 324 12.28 22.50 -10.60
CA ALA A 324 13.10 21.46 -9.98
C ALA A 324 14.60 21.58 -10.31
N GLU A 325 14.94 22.05 -11.51
CA GLU A 325 16.35 22.28 -11.89
C GLU A 325 16.93 23.49 -11.14
N VAL A 326 16.16 24.58 -11.04
CA VAL A 326 16.54 25.77 -10.28
C VAL A 326 16.82 25.41 -8.82
N GLU A 327 15.96 24.59 -8.22
CA GLU A 327 16.11 24.13 -6.85
C GLU A 327 17.35 23.23 -6.69
N ALA A 328 17.54 22.24 -7.57
CA ALA A 328 18.71 21.36 -7.52
C ALA A 328 20.03 22.16 -7.64
N ALA A 329 20.09 23.14 -8.55
CA ALA A 329 21.24 24.02 -8.68
C ALA A 329 21.45 24.87 -7.42
N ARG A 330 20.36 25.37 -6.81
CA ARG A 330 20.41 26.15 -5.56
C ARG A 330 20.92 25.32 -4.38
N VAL A 331 20.45 24.08 -4.23
CA VAL A 331 20.90 23.16 -3.19
C VAL A 331 22.37 22.81 -3.38
N THR A 332 22.79 22.47 -4.60
CA THR A 332 24.19 22.13 -4.92
C THR A 332 25.17 23.26 -4.62
N ARG A 333 24.76 24.53 -4.74
CA ARG A 333 25.60 25.71 -4.44
C ARG A 333 25.79 25.98 -2.94
N ARG A 334 24.88 25.48 -2.09
CA ARG A 334 24.83 25.80 -0.66
C ARG A 334 25.78 24.91 0.13
#